data_AF-A0A3D9IWY1-F1
#
_entry.id   AF-A0A3D9IWY1-F1
#
_cell.length_a   1.000
_cell.length_b   1.000
_cell.length_c   1.000
_cell.angle_alpha   90.00
_cell.angle_beta   90.00
_cell.angle_gamma   90.00
#
_symmetry.space_group_name_H-M   'P 1'
#
loop_
_entity.id
_entity.type
_entity.pdbx_description
1 polymer ?
#
loop_
_entity_poly.entity_id
_entity_poly.type
_entity_poly.pdbx_seq_one_letter_code
_entity_poly.pdbx_strand_id
1 'polypeptide(L)' 'METVNLAPVPIWRCVSQDCKAWIRVEMASSNTPGCPICLGNMIRGIKHLPKLIHKHKSVRKG' A
#
# COMPACT_ATOMS: atom_id res chain seq x y z
N MET A 1 24.79 3.79 -8.02
CA MET A 1 23.38 3.53 -8.34
C MET A 1 22.83 2.65 -7.22
N GLU A 2 21.94 3.17 -6.38
CA GLU A 2 21.37 2.40 -5.28
C GLU A 2 20.32 1.42 -5.84
N THR A 3 20.55 0.12 -5.69
CA THR A 3 19.65 -0.92 -6.19
C THR A 3 18.46 -1.05 -5.25
N VAL A 4 17.32 -0.45 -5.61
CA VAL A 4 16.08 -0.59 -4.85
C VAL A 4 15.57 -2.01 -5.01
N ASN A 5 15.64 -2.81 -3.94
CA ASN A 5 15.12 -4.18 -3.93
C ASN A 5 13.58 -4.14 -3.92
N LEU A 6 12.99 -4.36 -5.09
CA LEU A 6 11.54 -4.43 -5.27
C LEU A 6 11.06 -5.87 -5.07
N ALA A 7 10.01 -6.05 -4.29
CA ALA A 7 9.33 -7.33 -4.09
C ALA A 7 7.87 -7.24 -4.55
N PRO A 8 7.26 -8.34 -5.04
CA PRO A 8 5.84 -8.39 -5.34
C PRO A 8 5.04 -8.28 -4.04
N VAL A 9 4.12 -7.31 -3.98
CA VAL A 9 3.26 -7.06 -2.83
C VAL A 9 1.80 -7.22 -3.25
N PRO A 10 1.05 -8.13 -2.60
CA PRO A 10 -0.40 -8.19 -2.76
C PRO A 10 -1.07 -6.90 -2.29
N ILE A 11 -1.91 -6.32 -3.13
CA ILE A 11 -2.62 -5.07 -2.87
C ILE A 11 -4.12 -5.20 -3.15
N TRP A 12 -4.88 -4.32 -2.53
CA TRP A 12 -6.19 -3.89 -2.99
C TRP A 12 -6.00 -2.63 -3.82
N ARG A 13 -6.56 -2.58 -5.02
CA ARG A 13 -6.53 -1.42 -5.91
C ARG A 13 -7.95 -0.93 -6.16
N CYS A 14 -8.18 0.38 -6.11
CA CYS A 14 -9.47 0.95 -6.48
C CYS A 14 -9.78 0.69 -7.97
N VAL A 15 -11.05 0.39 -8.27
CA VAL A 15 -11.54 0.15 -9.64
C VAL A 15 -11.74 1.45 -10.41
N SER A 16 -12.02 2.56 -9.72
CA SER A 16 -12.24 3.85 -10.37
C SER A 16 -10.97 4.33 -11.10
N GLN A 17 -11.13 4.76 -12.36
CA GLN A 17 -10.04 5.24 -13.19
C GLN A 17 -9.46 6.57 -12.68
N ASP A 18 -10.31 7.41 -12.07
CA ASP A 18 -9.92 8.68 -11.47
C ASP A 18 -9.28 8.49 -10.08
N CYS A 19 -9.41 7.30 -9.49
CA CYS A 19 -8.86 6.98 -8.17
C CYS A 19 -7.66 6.03 -8.27
N LYS A 20 -6.45 6.55 -8.06
CA LYS A 20 -5.20 5.76 -8.10
C LYS A 20 -4.84 5.11 -6.75
N ALA A 21 -5.80 5.02 -5.84
CA ALA A 21 -5.60 4.47 -4.50
C ALA A 21 -5.34 2.97 -4.53
N TRP A 22 -4.47 2.53 -3.63
CA TRP A 22 -4.27 1.12 -3.32
C TRP A 22 -3.82 0.95 -1.86
N ILE A 23 -4.11 -0.20 -1.29
CA ILE A 23 -3.74 -0.57 0.08
C ILE A 23 -3.02 -1.91 0.03
N ARG A 24 -1.98 -2.11 0.85
CA ARG A 24 -1.35 -3.43 1.01
C ARG A 24 -2.33 -4.37 1.69
N VAL A 25 -2.46 -5.60 1.21
CA VAL A 25 -3.40 -6.58 1.78
C VAL A 25 -3.16 -6.79 3.28
N GLU A 26 -1.90 -6.81 3.72
CA GLU A 26 -1.50 -6.93 5.13
C GLU A 26 -1.94 -5.76 6.02
N MET A 27 -2.29 -4.62 5.41
CA MET A 27 -2.75 -3.40 6.09
C MET A 27 -4.25 -3.15 5.90
N ALA A 28 -4.96 -4.06 5.21
CA ALA A 28 -6.40 -3.94 5.04
C ALA A 28 -7.11 -4.33 6.33
N SER A 29 -8.08 -3.53 6.76
CA SER A 29 -8.90 -3.81 7.95
C SER A 29 -9.94 -4.92 7.72
N SER A 30 -10.22 -5.29 6.46
CA SER A 30 -11.16 -6.35 6.11
C SER A 30 -10.70 -7.12 4.87
N ASN A 31 -11.34 -8.28 4.64
CA ASN A 31 -11.06 -9.15 3.49
C ASN A 31 -11.60 -8.59 2.16
N THR A 32 -12.39 -7.52 2.19
CA THR A 32 -12.91 -6.81 1.01
C THR A 32 -13.04 -5.33 1.39
N PRO A 33 -11.93 -4.59 1.49
CA PRO A 33 -11.96 -3.22 1.93
C PRO A 33 -12.56 -2.33 0.83
N GLY A 34 -13.33 -1.33 1.27
CA GLY A 34 -13.65 -0.19 0.43
C GLY A 34 -12.43 0.72 0.24
N CYS A 35 -12.40 1.47 -0.85
CA CYS A 35 -11.37 2.45 -1.11
C CYS A 35 -11.38 3.54 -0.02
N PRO A 36 -10.27 3.84 0.67
CA PRO A 36 -10.25 4.81 1.76
C PRO A 36 -10.36 6.26 1.25
N ILE A 37 -10.17 6.49 -0.06
CA ILE A 37 -10.20 7.82 -0.66
C ILE A 37 -11.60 8.14 -1.19
N CYS A 38 -12.17 7.25 -2.01
CA CYS A 38 -13.43 7.50 -2.71
C CYS A 38 -14.56 6.55 -2.29
N LEU A 39 -14.34 5.69 -1.29
CA LEU A 39 -15.29 4.69 -0.78
C LEU A 39 -15.79 3.67 -1.83
N GLY A 40 -15.19 3.68 -3.02
CA GLY A 40 -15.54 2.76 -4.09
C GLY A 40 -14.99 1.35 -3.90
N ASN A 41 -15.41 0.45 -4.78
CA ASN A 41 -14.98 -0.94 -4.76
C ASN A 41 -13.47 -1.08 -5.06
N MET A 42 -12.86 -2.07 -4.42
CA MET A 42 -11.47 -2.44 -4.65
C MET A 42 -11.36 -3.87 -5.16
N ILE A 43 -10.33 -4.13 -5.96
CA ILE A 43 -9.99 -5.45 -6.51
C ILE A 43 -8.58 -5.86 -6.09
N ARG A 44 -8.32 -7.16 -6.05
CA ARG A 44 -6.98 -7.70 -5.78
C ARG A 44 -6.02 -7.41 -6.94
N GLY A 45 -4.77 -7.14 -6.60
CA GLY A 45 -3.68 -6.98 -7.55
C GLY A 45 -2.32 -7.21 -6.90
N ILE A 46 -1.25 -7.04 -7.69
CA ILE A 46 0.13 -7.11 -7.22
C ILE A 46 0.87 -5.85 -7.65
N LYS A 47 1.66 -5.27 -6.75
CA LYS A 47 2.55 -4.13 -7.05
C LYS A 47 3.96 -4.44 -6.58
N HIS A 48 4.95 -4.11 -7.40
CA HIS A 48 6.36 -4.22 -7.03
C HIS A 48 6.75 -3.00 -6.21
N LEU A 49 7.09 -3.21 -4.95
CA LEU A 49 7.39 -2.14 -4.00
C LEU A 49 8.69 -2.45 -3.24
N PRO A 50 9.42 -1.42 -2.78
CA PRO A 50 10.48 -1.63 -1.82
C PRO A 50 9.94 -2.29 -0.56
N LYS A 51 10.78 -3.09 0.10
CA LYS A 51 10.46 -3.63 1.42
C LYS A 51 10.19 -2.48 2.40
N LEU A 52 9.17 -2.66 3.24
CA LEU A 52 8.87 -1.69 4.30
C LEU A 52 10.04 -1.65 5.29
N ILE A 53 10.59 -0.46 5.50
CA ILE A 53 11.65 -0.23 6.49
C ILE A 53 10.97 0.40 7.71
N HIS A 54 10.71 -0.39 8.75
CA HIS A 54 10.21 0.10 10.05
C HIS A 54 11.34 0.76 10.86
N LYS A 55 12.00 1.78 10.30
CA LYS A 55 12.88 2.66 11.09
C LYS A 55 12.03 3.85 11.53
N HIS A 56 11.33 3.68 12.65
CA HIS A 56 10.80 4.81 13.40
C HIS A 56 12.03 5.64 13.80
N LYS A 57 12.32 6.74 13.09
CA LYS A 57 13.34 7.69 13.56
C LYS A 57 12.75 8.29 14.83
N SER A 58 13.12 7.73 15.99
CA SER A 58 12.92 8.38 17.26
C SER A 58 13.66 9.72 17.16
N VAL A 59 12.91 10.81 16.98
CA VAL A 59 13.43 12.16 17.17
C VAL A 59 13.97 12.16 18.60
N ARG A 60 15.30 12.17 18.75
CA ARG A 60 15.92 12.42 20.05
C ARG A 60 15.53 13.85 20.41
N LYS A 61 14.65 14.02 21.40
CA LYS A 61 14.42 15.31 22.04
C LYS A 61 15.72 15.69 22.74
N GLY A 62 16.37 16.76 22.25
CA GLY A 62 17.46 17.45 22.94
C GLY A 62 16.92 18.58 23.80
#